data_AF-A0AAC9B2T4-F1
#
_entry.id   AF-A0AAC9B2T4-F1
#
_cell.length_a   1.000
_cell.length_b   1.000
_cell.length_c   1.000
_cell.angle_alpha   90.00
_cell.angle_beta   90.00
_cell.angle_gamma   90.00
#
_symmetry.space_group_name_H-M   'P 1'
#
loop_
_entity.id
_entity.type
_entity.pdbx_description
1 polymer ?
#
loop_
_entity_poly.entity_id
_entity_poly.type
_entity_poly.pdbx_seq_one_letter_code
_entity_poly.pdbx_strand_id
1 'polypeptide(L)'
;MLGLVPLHPIFAIFRFERVIRMVRYYHIFWHLGLDGKFTKSVHRFFYSTGFVYLLYASVVIVVLSALLYSIVEKISLSNALWWAITTATTVGYGDISPHTAIGKIIAAILMLGGIGFIGLLTSTITGFFTSDNTNIQDNDLTLLLNKIDSLSKQVDHLQKQVSQLQKKPHKKKKS
;
A
#
# COMPACT_ATOMS: atom_id res chain seq x y z
N MET A 1 61.89 13.91 23.14
CA MET A 1 61.78 15.13 22.30
C MET A 1 61.07 14.71 21.03
N LEU A 2 59.77 14.85 20.77
CA LEU A 2 58.70 15.69 21.32
C LEU A 2 57.45 14.84 21.58
N GLY A 3 57.00 14.81 22.83
CA GLY A 3 55.56 14.93 23.06
C GLY A 3 55.19 16.41 22.91
N LEU A 4 53.90 16.68 22.70
CA LEU A 4 53.27 18.00 22.69
C LEU A 4 53.08 18.63 21.30
N VAL A 5 52.10 18.11 20.56
CA VAL A 5 51.05 18.97 20.01
C VAL A 5 49.69 18.28 20.20
N PRO A 6 48.90 18.65 21.22
CA PRO A 6 47.47 18.35 21.25
C PRO A 6 46.79 19.29 20.24
N LEU A 7 46.60 18.82 19.00
CA LEU A 7 45.77 19.50 18.00
C LEU A 7 44.27 19.29 18.34
N HIS A 8 43.88 20.00 19.39
CA HIS A 8 42.63 20.70 19.63
C HIS A 8 41.28 19.93 19.45
N PRO A 9 40.48 19.76 20.53
CA PRO A 9 39.11 19.21 20.47
C PRO A 9 38.11 20.06 19.66
N ILE A 10 38.54 21.14 19.01
CA ILE A 10 37.70 21.95 18.10
C ILE A 10 37.40 21.17 16.81
N PHE A 11 38.25 20.25 16.36
CA PHE A 11 37.98 19.46 15.14
C PHE A 11 37.08 18.24 15.38
N ALA A 12 36.87 17.81 16.63
CA ALA A 12 35.90 16.77 16.97
C ALA A 12 34.44 17.24 16.72
N ILE A 13 34.20 18.56 16.71
CA ILE A 13 32.92 19.16 16.33
C ILE A 13 32.54 18.86 14.87
N PHE A 14 33.50 18.66 13.96
CA PHE A 14 33.16 18.33 12.56
C PHE A 14 32.61 16.91 12.39
N ARG A 15 32.83 16.00 13.35
CA ARG A 15 32.19 14.67 13.33
C ARG A 15 30.72 14.71 13.75
N PHE A 16 30.28 15.80 14.40
CA PHE A 16 28.86 16.05 14.71
C PHE A 16 28.02 16.32 13.47
N GLU A 17 28.61 16.61 12.31
CA GLU A 17 27.86 16.82 11.07
C GLU A 17 27.08 15.54 10.67
N ARG A 18 27.65 14.36 10.92
CA ARG A 18 26.95 13.08 10.73
C ARG A 18 25.83 12.86 11.76
N VAL A 19 26.04 13.27 13.01
CA VAL A 19 25.05 13.13 14.09
C VAL A 19 23.91 14.14 13.93
N ILE A 20 24.19 15.39 13.53
CA ILE A 20 23.20 16.41 13.22
C ILE A 20 22.35 16.01 12.02
N ARG A 21 22.92 15.34 10.99
CA ARG A 21 22.11 14.72 9.92
C ARG A 21 21.18 13.64 10.47
N MET A 22 21.65 12.72 11.30
CA MET A 22 20.82 11.67 11.92
C MET A 22 19.73 12.24 12.82
N VAL A 23 20.05 13.25 13.63
CA VAL A 23 19.08 13.97 14.48
C VAL A 23 18.11 14.76 13.61
N ARG A 24 18.56 15.37 12.51
CA ARG A 24 17.68 16.04 11.54
C ARG A 24 16.78 15.04 10.83
N TYR A 25 17.22 13.83 10.49
CA TYR A 25 16.34 12.77 10.00
C TYR A 25 15.28 12.37 11.04
N TYR A 26 15.68 12.23 12.31
CA TYR A 26 14.74 11.94 13.40
C TYR A 26 13.75 13.10 13.64
N HIS A 27 14.21 14.35 13.52
CA HIS A 27 13.41 15.55 13.73
C HIS A 27 12.52 15.89 12.53
N ILE A 28 13.00 15.65 11.30
CA ILE A 28 12.20 15.68 10.07
C ILE A 28 11.17 14.57 10.10
N PHE A 29 11.53 13.36 10.53
CA PHE A 29 10.56 12.27 10.75
C PHE A 29 9.47 12.67 11.74
N TRP A 30 9.80 13.48 12.75
CA TRP A 30 8.84 14.04 13.69
C TRP A 30 7.97 15.16 13.09
N HIS A 31 8.54 16.08 12.31
CA HIS A 31 7.82 17.23 11.75
C HIS A 31 7.09 16.93 10.42
N LEU A 32 7.45 15.86 9.70
CA LEU A 32 6.83 15.48 8.42
C LEU A 32 5.47 14.77 8.57
N GLY A 33 4.80 14.89 9.72
CA GLY A 33 3.35 14.71 9.78
C GLY A 33 2.84 13.45 10.47
N LEU A 34 3.16 13.29 11.76
CA LEU A 34 2.44 12.35 12.64
C LEU A 34 1.65 13.07 13.74
N ASP A 35 1.18 14.30 13.49
CA ASP A 35 0.16 14.94 14.32
C ASP A 35 -1.20 14.26 14.10
N GLY A 36 -1.42 13.12 14.78
CA GLY A 36 -2.73 12.51 15.09
C GLY A 36 -3.65 12.04 13.95
N LYS A 37 -3.42 12.46 12.70
CA LYS A 37 -4.21 12.06 11.53
C LYS A 37 -3.68 10.77 10.90
N PHE A 38 -2.36 10.59 10.90
CA PHE A 38 -1.73 9.37 10.42
C PHE A 38 -2.08 8.17 11.30
N THR A 39 -2.22 8.36 12.62
CA THR A 39 -2.65 7.29 13.52
C THR A 39 -4.05 6.81 13.17
N LYS A 40 -5.00 7.71 12.87
CA LYS A 40 -6.35 7.34 12.42
C LYS A 40 -6.37 6.72 11.02
N SER A 41 -5.54 7.19 10.10
CA SER A 41 -5.44 6.64 8.74
C SER A 41 -4.81 5.24 8.75
N VAL A 42 -3.74 5.05 9.54
CA VAL A 42 -3.10 3.75 9.78
C VAL A 42 -4.03 2.80 10.54
N HIS A 43 -4.76 3.27 11.55
CA HIS A 43 -5.70 2.42 12.29
C HIS A 43 -6.87 1.97 11.39
N ARG A 44 -7.35 2.84 10.49
CA ARG A 44 -8.35 2.48 9.47
C ARG A 44 -7.77 1.51 8.44
N PHE A 45 -6.52 1.69 8.01
CA PHE A 45 -5.81 0.76 7.12
C PHE A 45 -5.62 -0.63 7.76
N PHE A 46 -5.32 -0.67 9.06
CA PHE A 46 -5.15 -1.91 9.82
C PHE A 46 -6.47 -2.66 10.05
N TYR A 47 -7.57 -1.95 10.32
CA TYR A 47 -8.87 -2.58 10.62
C TYR A 47 -9.85 -2.72 9.44
N SER A 48 -9.71 -1.94 8.36
CA SER A 48 -10.67 -1.94 7.25
C SER A 48 -10.32 -2.88 6.10
N THR A 49 -9.07 -3.38 6.02
CA THR A 49 -8.55 -4.02 4.79
C THR A 49 -7.91 -5.39 5.02
N GLY A 50 -8.04 -5.99 6.21
CA GLY A 50 -7.53 -7.35 6.48
C GLY A 50 -6.00 -7.49 6.52
N PHE A 51 -5.26 -6.37 6.45
CA PHE A 51 -3.80 -6.32 6.47
C PHE A 51 -3.19 -7.00 7.71
N VAL A 52 -3.81 -6.80 8.90
CA VAL A 52 -3.36 -7.44 10.15
C VAL A 52 -3.47 -8.95 10.09
N TYR A 53 -4.56 -9.47 9.51
CA TYR A 53 -4.76 -10.90 9.33
C TYR A 53 -3.71 -11.48 8.37
N LEU A 54 -3.38 -10.74 7.31
CA LEU A 54 -2.35 -11.09 6.34
C LEU A 54 -0.93 -11.14 6.96
N LEU A 55 -0.60 -10.13 7.76
CA LEU A 55 0.67 -10.06 8.49
C LEU A 55 0.77 -11.20 9.50
N TYR A 56 -0.30 -11.43 10.27
CA TYR A 56 -0.39 -12.55 11.21
C TYR A 56 -0.22 -13.90 10.50
N ALA A 57 -0.93 -14.13 9.39
CA ALA A 57 -0.82 -15.35 8.60
C ALA A 57 0.61 -15.55 8.05
N SER A 58 1.26 -14.48 7.55
CA SER A 58 2.64 -14.52 7.07
C SER A 58 3.62 -14.93 8.17
N VAL A 59 3.51 -14.34 9.36
CA VAL A 59 4.34 -14.71 10.52
C VAL A 59 4.12 -16.17 10.92
N VAL A 60 2.86 -16.62 10.98
CA VAL A 60 2.52 -18.02 11.28
C VAL A 60 3.13 -18.97 10.26
N ILE A 61 3.03 -18.65 8.96
CA ILE A 61 3.63 -19.46 7.88
C ILE A 61 5.15 -19.53 8.04
N VAL A 62 5.83 -18.41 8.28
CA VAL A 62 7.30 -18.38 8.45
C VAL A 62 7.74 -19.24 9.64
N VAL A 63 7.08 -19.11 10.79
CA VAL A 63 7.41 -19.87 12.00
C VAL A 63 7.11 -21.35 11.80
N LEU A 64 5.98 -21.70 11.18
CA LEU A 64 5.61 -23.08 10.89
C LEU A 64 6.60 -23.73 9.91
N SER A 65 6.98 -23.02 8.83
CA SER A 65 7.99 -23.49 7.89
C SER A 65 9.35 -23.69 8.55
N ALA A 66 9.77 -22.78 9.44
CA ALA A 66 11.01 -22.94 10.20
C ALA A 66 10.98 -24.18 11.11
N LEU A 67 9.88 -24.43 11.82
CA LEU A 67 9.71 -25.61 12.67
C LEU A 67 9.78 -26.91 11.86
N LEU A 68 9.01 -26.99 10.76
CA LEU A 68 9.01 -28.16 9.89
C LEU A 68 10.40 -28.40 9.28
N TYR A 69 11.06 -27.33 8.84
CA TYR A 69 12.40 -27.40 8.27
C TYR A 69 13.46 -27.88 9.29
N SER A 70 13.39 -27.39 10.53
CA SER A 70 14.28 -27.83 11.62
C SER A 70 14.15 -29.33 11.89
N ILE A 71 12.92 -29.87 11.86
CA ILE A 71 12.66 -31.31 12.09
C ILE A 71 13.17 -32.15 10.91
N VAL A 72 12.91 -31.71 9.68
CA VAL A 72 13.21 -32.47 8.46
C VAL A 72 14.72 -32.50 8.18
N GLU A 73 15.39 -31.36 8.28
CA GLU A 73 16.84 -31.23 8.00
C GLU A 73 17.70 -31.39 9.25
N LYS A 74 17.09 -31.61 10.43
CA LYS A 74 17.77 -31.80 11.73
C LYS A 74 18.76 -30.68 12.09
N ILE A 75 18.43 -29.44 11.71
CA ILE A 75 19.22 -28.26 12.06
C ILE A 75 18.66 -27.54 13.28
N SER A 76 19.47 -26.71 13.93
CA SER A 76 19.01 -25.89 15.06
C SER A 76 17.85 -24.97 14.66
N LEU A 77 16.94 -24.75 15.61
CA LEU A 77 15.75 -23.92 15.38
C LEU A 77 16.11 -22.48 14.98
N SER A 78 17.20 -21.92 15.53
CA SER A 78 17.72 -20.61 15.14
C SER A 78 18.09 -20.54 13.66
N ASN A 79 18.77 -21.57 13.14
CA ASN A 79 19.23 -21.63 11.77
C ASN A 79 18.05 -21.85 10.81
N ALA A 80 17.09 -22.68 11.20
CA ALA A 80 15.86 -22.86 10.43
C ALA A 80 15.01 -21.59 10.35
N LEU A 81 14.96 -20.82 11.45
CA LEU A 81 14.21 -19.58 11.51
C LEU A 81 14.89 -18.47 10.69
N TRP A 82 16.22 -18.38 10.75
CA TRP A 82 17.01 -17.54 9.84
C TRP A 82 16.73 -17.87 8.38
N TRP A 83 16.85 -19.14 8.00
CA TRP A 83 16.56 -19.61 6.65
C TRP A 83 15.13 -19.26 6.20
N ALA A 84 14.13 -19.48 7.06
CA ALA A 84 12.74 -19.20 6.75
C ALA A 84 12.50 -17.70 6.53
N ILE A 85 13.08 -16.83 7.35
CA ILE A 85 12.99 -15.37 7.18
C ILE A 85 13.63 -14.95 5.86
N THR A 86 14.86 -15.40 5.58
CA THR A 86 15.58 -15.01 4.35
C THR A 86 14.90 -15.54 3.09
N THR A 87 14.25 -16.70 3.18
CA THR A 87 13.50 -17.29 2.06
C THR A 87 12.16 -16.58 1.85
N ALA A 88 11.41 -16.32 2.92
CA ALA A 88 10.11 -15.62 2.84
C ALA A 88 10.26 -14.18 2.36
N THR A 89 11.35 -13.51 2.73
CA THR A 89 11.71 -12.17 2.25
C THR A 89 12.35 -12.17 0.87
N THR A 90 12.51 -13.33 0.24
CA THR A 90 13.13 -13.53 -1.09
C THR A 90 14.61 -13.11 -1.18
N VAL A 91 15.28 -12.90 -0.04
CA VAL A 91 16.72 -12.57 0.01
C VAL A 91 17.57 -13.79 -0.35
N GLY A 92 17.28 -14.94 0.26
CA GLY A 92 17.87 -16.23 -0.08
C GLY A 92 19.40 -16.24 -0.15
N TYR A 93 20.10 -16.00 0.96
CA TYR A 93 21.57 -15.98 0.99
C TYR A 93 22.24 -17.28 0.51
N GLY A 94 21.53 -18.40 0.59
CA GLY A 94 22.02 -19.71 0.12
C GLY A 94 23.01 -20.39 1.06
N ASP A 95 23.24 -19.82 2.25
CA ASP A 95 24.02 -20.39 3.35
C ASP A 95 23.38 -21.68 3.90
N ILE A 96 22.05 -21.72 3.92
CA ILE A 96 21.26 -22.88 4.33
C ILE A 96 20.32 -23.25 3.19
N SER A 97 20.33 -24.52 2.78
CA SER A 97 19.58 -25.01 1.63
C SER A 97 18.91 -26.37 1.94
N PRO A 98 17.68 -26.62 1.47
CA PRO A 98 17.01 -27.91 1.64
C PRO A 98 17.76 -29.01 0.86
N HIS A 99 18.23 -30.03 1.55
CA HIS A 99 18.88 -31.19 0.91
C HIS A 99 17.86 -32.33 0.68
N THR A 100 16.86 -32.45 1.55
CA THR A 100 15.83 -33.49 1.46
C THR A 100 14.71 -33.13 0.47
N ALA A 101 14.05 -34.15 -0.08
CA ALA A 101 12.88 -33.94 -0.95
C ALA A 101 11.74 -33.21 -0.22
N ILE A 102 11.51 -33.55 1.05
CA ILE A 102 10.47 -32.92 1.89
C ILE A 102 10.84 -31.46 2.20
N GLY A 103 12.11 -31.19 2.52
CA GLY A 103 12.61 -29.83 2.75
C GLY A 103 12.41 -28.94 1.52
N LYS A 104 12.61 -29.46 0.31
CA LYS A 104 12.35 -28.73 -0.94
C LYS A 104 10.88 -28.39 -1.14
N ILE A 105 9.96 -29.29 -0.77
CA ILE A 105 8.51 -29.02 -0.82
C ILE A 105 8.15 -27.89 0.16
N ILE A 106 8.66 -27.95 1.40
CA ILE A 106 8.45 -26.90 2.40
C ILE A 106 8.99 -25.56 1.90
N ALA A 107 10.18 -25.56 1.31
CA ALA A 107 10.77 -24.36 0.70
C ALA A 107 9.91 -23.79 -0.42
N ALA A 108 9.40 -24.63 -1.32
CA ALA A 108 8.53 -24.20 -2.41
C ALA A 108 7.23 -23.56 -1.90
N ILE A 109 6.60 -24.16 -0.89
CA ILE A 109 5.39 -23.60 -0.25
C ILE A 109 5.71 -22.24 0.39
N LEU A 110 6.83 -22.13 1.10
CA LEU A 110 7.25 -20.88 1.72
C LEU A 110 7.52 -19.78 0.69
N MET A 111 8.15 -20.11 -0.44
CA MET A 111 8.40 -19.18 -1.55
C MET A 111 7.09 -18.67 -2.17
N LEU A 112 6.13 -19.57 -2.43
CA LEU A 112 4.79 -19.19 -2.92
C LEU A 112 4.08 -18.27 -1.90
N GLY A 113 4.20 -18.58 -0.62
CA GLY A 113 3.68 -17.74 0.47
C GLY A 113 4.30 -16.34 0.48
N GLY A 114 5.62 -16.23 0.33
CA GLY A 114 6.33 -14.96 0.29
C GLY A 114 5.92 -14.08 -0.89
N ILE A 115 5.85 -14.65 -2.10
CA ILE A 115 5.40 -13.93 -3.30
C ILE A 115 3.93 -13.53 -3.17
N GLY A 116 3.08 -14.43 -2.67
CA GLY A 116 1.66 -14.16 -2.40
C GLY A 116 1.48 -13.01 -1.41
N PHE A 117 2.31 -12.97 -0.35
CA PHE A 117 2.31 -11.88 0.62
C PHE A 117 2.65 -10.53 -0.04
N ILE A 118 3.70 -10.45 -0.86
CA ILE A 118 4.07 -9.22 -1.59
C ILE A 118 2.95 -8.78 -2.55
N GLY A 119 2.34 -9.72 -3.26
CA GLY A 119 1.21 -9.44 -4.17
C GLY A 119 0.00 -8.87 -3.42
N LEU A 120 -0.35 -9.46 -2.28
CA LEU A 120 -1.46 -9.00 -1.45
C LEU A 120 -1.16 -7.66 -0.77
N LEU A 121 0.08 -7.42 -0.34
CA LEU A 121 0.53 -6.11 0.13
C LEU A 121 0.32 -5.05 -0.94
N THR A 122 0.75 -5.33 -2.17
CA THR A 122 0.60 -4.43 -3.32
C THR A 122 -0.88 -4.16 -3.63
N SER A 123 -1.71 -5.20 -3.60
CA SER A 123 -3.17 -5.08 -3.79
C SER A 123 -3.82 -4.21 -2.71
N THR A 124 -3.43 -4.39 -1.46
CA THR A 124 -3.96 -3.60 -0.33
C THR A 124 -3.61 -2.12 -0.48
N ILE A 125 -2.36 -1.82 -0.86
CA ILE A 125 -1.91 -0.45 -1.12
C ILE A 125 -2.67 0.15 -2.31
N THR A 126 -2.80 -0.61 -3.41
CA THR A 126 -3.54 -0.19 -4.60
C THR A 126 -5.00 0.09 -4.27
N GLY A 127 -5.65 -0.79 -3.49
CA GLY A 127 -7.04 -0.62 -3.05
C GLY A 127 -7.25 0.67 -2.26
N PHE A 128 -6.29 1.05 -1.42
CA PHE A 128 -6.33 2.32 -0.70
C PHE A 128 -6.31 3.53 -1.64
N PHE A 129 -5.38 3.56 -2.61
CA PHE A 129 -5.30 4.66 -3.59
C PHE A 129 -6.48 4.67 -4.56
N THR A 130 -6.96 3.51 -4.99
CA THR A 130 -8.11 3.40 -5.89
C THR A 130 -9.40 3.84 -5.21
N SER A 131 -9.59 3.57 -3.91
CA SER A 131 -10.80 3.96 -3.17
C SER A 131 -11.06 5.47 -3.20
N ASP A 132 -10.00 6.29 -3.17
CA ASP A 132 -10.11 7.74 -3.28
C ASP A 132 -10.48 8.18 -4.70
N ASN A 133 -9.91 7.52 -5.72
CA ASN A 133 -10.21 7.83 -7.13
C ASN A 133 -11.60 7.36 -7.56
N THR A 134 -12.09 6.22 -7.05
CA THR A 134 -13.43 5.71 -7.36
C THR A 134 -14.53 6.66 -6.88
N ASN A 135 -14.35 7.30 -5.73
CA ASN A 135 -15.34 8.25 -5.21
C ASN A 135 -15.47 9.49 -6.10
N ILE A 136 -14.36 9.98 -6.66
CA ILE A 136 -14.37 11.10 -7.63
C ILE A 136 -15.07 10.65 -8.92
N GLN A 137 -14.74 9.46 -9.43
CA GLN A 137 -15.30 8.93 -10.67
C GLN A 137 -16.82 8.71 -10.59
N ASP A 138 -17.34 8.21 -9.46
CA ASP A 138 -18.77 7.95 -9.25
C ASP A 138 -19.60 9.26 -9.19
N ASN A 139 -19.05 10.31 -8.57
CA ASN A 139 -19.69 11.63 -8.51
C ASN A 139 -19.79 12.29 -9.90
N ASP A 140 -18.76 12.15 -10.73
CA ASP A 140 -18.77 12.67 -12.10
C ASP A 140 -19.76 11.90 -12.99
N LEU A 141 -19.83 10.57 -12.85
CA LEU A 141 -20.81 9.75 -13.56
C LEU A 141 -22.25 10.12 -13.20
N THR A 142 -22.55 10.29 -11.92
CA THR A 142 -23.89 10.73 -11.48
C THR A 142 -24.23 12.13 -11.99
N LEU A 143 -23.26 13.05 -12.04
CA LEU A 143 -23.45 14.37 -12.66
C LEU A 143 -23.78 14.28 -14.16
N LEU A 144 -23.08 13.42 -14.91
CA LEU A 144 -23.34 13.22 -16.33
C LEU A 144 -24.72 12.63 -16.58
N LEU A 145 -25.12 11.63 -15.79
CA LEU A 145 -26.46 11.02 -15.87
C LEU A 145 -27.57 12.04 -15.59
N ASN A 146 -27.40 12.86 -14.55
CA ASN A 146 -28.33 13.95 -14.24
C ASN A 146 -28.44 14.98 -15.37
N LYS A 147 -27.32 15.29 -16.05
CA LYS A 147 -27.30 16.17 -17.21
C LYS A 147 -28.05 15.57 -18.40
N ILE A 148 -27.86 14.28 -18.70
CA ILE A 148 -28.59 13.57 -19.76
C ILE A 148 -30.10 13.62 -19.49
N ASP A 149 -30.52 13.36 -18.25
CA ASP A 149 -31.94 13.39 -17.87
C ASP A 149 -32.54 14.80 -18.01
N SER A 150 -31.77 15.84 -17.65
CA SER A 150 -32.18 17.23 -17.84
C SER A 150 -32.31 17.63 -19.32
N LEU A 151 -31.41 17.14 -20.18
CA LEU A 151 -31.44 17.37 -21.62
C LEU A 151 -32.65 16.66 -22.25
N SER A 152 -32.93 15.42 -21.85
CA SER A 152 -34.11 14.69 -22.31
C SER A 152 -35.40 15.42 -21.96
N LYS A 153 -35.51 15.94 -20.73
CA LYS A 153 -36.66 16.77 -20.30
C LYS A 153 -36.78 18.06 -21.11
N GLN A 154 -35.67 18.70 -21.45
CA GLN A 154 -35.68 19.90 -22.31
C GLN A 154 -36.14 19.58 -23.73
N VAL A 155 -35.66 18.47 -24.31
CA VAL A 155 -36.09 18.00 -25.63
C VAL A 155 -37.60 17.71 -25.65
N ASP A 156 -38.10 17.01 -24.63
CA ASP A 156 -39.55 16.75 -24.49
C ASP A 156 -40.36 18.03 -24.36
N HIS A 157 -39.84 19.01 -23.61
CA HIS A 157 -40.51 20.30 -23.46
C HIS A 157 -40.56 21.08 -24.78
N LEU A 158 -39.44 21.16 -25.50
CA LEU A 158 -39.36 21.82 -26.81
C LEU A 158 -40.26 21.12 -27.82
N GLN A 159 -40.29 19.79 -27.84
CA GLN A 159 -41.17 19.03 -28.72
C GLN A 159 -42.66 19.30 -28.41
N LYS A 160 -43.03 19.43 -27.14
CA LYS A 160 -44.39 19.88 -26.74
C LYS A 160 -44.69 21.30 -27.22
N GLN A 161 -43.75 22.24 -27.11
CA GLN A 161 -43.94 23.61 -27.59
C GLN A 161 -44.12 23.66 -29.11
N VAL A 162 -43.30 22.94 -29.88
CA VAL A 162 -43.43 22.83 -31.35
C VAL A 162 -44.79 22.22 -31.72
N SER A 163 -45.22 21.16 -31.02
CA SER A 163 -46.53 20.53 -31.24
C SER A 163 -47.70 21.49 -30.97
N GLN A 164 -47.59 22.33 -29.93
CA GLN A 164 -48.59 23.35 -29.61
C GLN A 164 -48.63 24.48 -30.65
N LEU A 165 -47.46 24.88 -31.17
CA LEU A 165 -47.36 25.88 -32.23
C LEU A 165 -47.92 25.35 -33.56
N GLN A 166 -47.66 24.08 -33.91
CA GLN A 166 -48.25 23.45 -35.09
C GLN A 166 -49.76 23.25 -34.96
N LYS A 167 -50.29 23.00 -33.75
CA LYS A 167 -51.74 22.88 -33.49
C LYS A 167 -52.50 24.20 -33.50
N LYS A 168 -51.84 25.36 -33.40
CA LYS A 168 -52.46 26.67 -33.64
C LYS A 168 -52.55 26.89 -35.16
N PRO A 169 -53.70 26.63 -35.81
CA PRO A 169 -53.81 26.86 -37.25
C PRO A 169 -53.81 28.38 -37.48
N HIS A 170 -53.36 28.78 -38.67
CA HIS A 170 -53.47 30.12 -39.27
C HIS A 170 -54.80 30.85 -39.02
N LYS A 171 -55.06 31.36 -37.81
CA LYS A 171 -56.10 32.36 -37.52
C LYS A 171 -55.45 33.73 -37.43
N LYS A 172 -54.89 34.21 -38.54
CA LYS A 172 -54.51 35.64 -38.74
C LYS A 172 -54.13 35.88 -40.20
N LYS A 173 -55.12 35.80 -41.09
CA LYS A 173 -55.11 36.49 -42.40
C LYS A 173 -56.54 36.52 -42.94
N LYS A 174 -57.32 37.47 -42.44
CA LYS A 174 -58.52 38.05 -43.07
C LYS A 174 -58.90 39.30 -42.28
N SER A 175 -58.29 40.41 -42.71
CA SER A 175 -58.81 41.77 -42.62
C SER A 175 -58.24 42.52 -43.79
#